data_AF-A0A935KAR9-F1
#
_entry.id   AF-A0A935KAR9-F1
#
_cell.length_a   1.000
_cell.length_b   1.000
_cell.length_c   1.000
_cell.angle_alpha   90.00
_cell.angle_beta   90.00
_cell.angle_gamma   90.00
#
_symmetry.space_group_name_H-M   'P 1'
#
loop_
_entity.id
_entity.type
_entity.pdbx_description
1 polymer ?
#
loop_
_entity_poly.entity_id
_entity_poly.type
_entity_poly.pdbx_seq_one_letter_code
_entity_poly.pdbx_strand_id
1 'polypeptide(L)'
;MKTRKIFFKIKALLISTPTILSNFKCKIFDQYFPNRKYNSDKYLIIANQNEISVYNLFSNNLIGKYVASFSIPPKTVPYKDGFYEFVIKKDLFDENILGVFN
;
A
#
# COMPACT_ATOMS: atom_id res chain seq x y z
N MET A 1 19.27 4.37 9.50
CA MET A 1 18.20 4.22 8.48
C MET A 1 16.96 3.64 9.17
N LYS A 2 15.80 4.31 9.20
CA LYS A 2 14.63 3.86 9.99
C LYS A 2 13.63 3.11 9.08
N THR A 3 13.51 1.80 9.26
CA THR A 3 12.50 0.94 8.63
C THR A 3 11.23 0.86 9.49
N ARG A 4 10.06 0.61 8.89
CA ARG A 4 8.79 0.43 9.63
C ARG A 4 8.13 -0.89 9.27
N LYS A 5 7.71 -1.66 10.29
CA LYS A 5 6.88 -2.86 10.11
C LYS A 5 5.42 -2.45 9.88
N ILE A 6 4.78 -3.08 8.90
CA ILE A 6 3.38 -2.84 8.53
C ILE A 6 2.63 -4.18 8.59
N PHE A 7 1.46 -4.18 9.23
CA PHE A 7 0.55 -5.31 9.37
C PHE A 7 -0.86 -4.87 8.93
N PHE A 8 -1.49 -5.58 8.00
CA PHE A 8 -2.93 -5.39 7.74
C PHE A 8 -3.62 -6.66 7.28
N LYS A 9 -4.91 -6.77 7.64
CA LYS A 9 -5.77 -7.95 7.49
C LYS A 9 -6.32 -8.13 6.06
N ILE A 10 -6.26 -7.07 5.27
CA ILE A 10 -7.05 -6.91 4.04
C ILE A 10 -6.15 -7.13 2.82
N LYS A 11 -6.69 -7.53 1.67
CA LYS A 11 -5.94 -7.53 0.39
C LYS A 11 -5.41 -6.14 0.01
N ALA A 12 -6.05 -5.09 0.53
CA ALA A 12 -5.75 -3.71 0.21
C ALA A 12 -5.87 -2.81 1.45
N LEU A 13 -4.89 -1.94 1.66
CA LEU A 13 -4.85 -0.92 2.71
C LEU A 13 -4.81 0.47 2.07
N LEU A 14 -5.77 1.31 2.43
CA LEU A 14 -5.80 2.72 2.05
C LEU A 14 -5.23 3.58 3.18
N ILE A 15 -4.43 4.58 2.82
CA ILE A 15 -3.85 5.52 3.77
C ILE A 15 -4.25 6.93 3.35
N SER A 16 -5.08 7.56 4.17
CA SER A 16 -5.47 8.95 4.01
C SER A 16 -4.39 9.88 4.57
N THR A 17 -4.26 11.06 3.97
CA THR A 17 -3.48 12.17 4.52
C THR A 17 -4.41 13.38 4.71
N PRO A 18 -3.99 14.42 5.46
CA PRO A 18 -4.83 15.62 5.65
C PRO A 18 -5.16 16.36 4.36
N THR A 19 -4.40 16.15 3.29
CA THR A 19 -4.61 16.78 1.99
C THR A 19 -5.82 16.16 1.30
N ILE A 20 -6.79 17.00 0.93
CA ILE A 20 -8.00 16.58 0.21
C ILE A 20 -7.90 17.05 -1.25
N LEU A 21 -8.09 16.13 -2.20
CA LEU A 21 -8.18 16.43 -3.61
C LEU A 21 -9.61 16.21 -4.10
N SER A 22 -10.42 17.26 -4.04
CA SER A 22 -11.79 17.24 -4.54
C SER A 22 -11.81 16.98 -6.05
N ASN A 23 -12.75 16.16 -6.51
CA ASN A 23 -13.00 15.86 -7.94
C ASN A 23 -11.83 15.22 -8.70
N PHE A 24 -10.81 14.72 -7.99
CA PHE A 24 -9.74 13.96 -8.63
C PHE A 24 -10.21 12.56 -9.03
N LYS A 25 -9.88 12.13 -10.25
CA LYS A 25 -10.10 10.76 -10.73
C LYS A 25 -8.81 9.97 -10.64
N CYS A 26 -8.82 8.87 -9.89
CA CYS A 26 -7.68 7.99 -9.73
C CYS A 26 -7.94 6.67 -10.43
N LYS A 27 -7.28 6.42 -11.57
CA LYS A 27 -7.46 5.20 -12.37
C LYS A 27 -7.11 3.94 -11.57
N ILE A 28 -6.05 4.02 -10.76
CA ILE A 28 -5.60 2.90 -9.94
C ILE A 28 -6.66 2.59 -8.87
N PHE A 29 -7.22 3.60 -8.23
CA PHE A 29 -8.30 3.39 -7.26
C PHE A 29 -9.52 2.73 -7.92
N ASP A 30 -9.96 3.26 -9.07
CA ASP A 30 -11.12 2.73 -9.81
C ASP A 30 -10.91 1.27 -10.24
N GLN A 31 -9.68 0.89 -10.59
CA GLN A 31 -9.33 -0.49 -10.93
C GLN A 31 -9.51 -1.45 -9.74
N TYR A 32 -9.08 -1.06 -8.54
CA TYR A 32 -9.12 -1.92 -7.36
C TYR A 32 -10.43 -1.83 -6.56
N PHE A 33 -11.18 -0.74 -6.73
CA PHE A 33 -12.44 -0.47 -6.02
C PHE A 33 -13.52 0.10 -6.96
N PRO A 34 -13.93 -0.64 -8.01
CA PRO A 34 -14.83 -0.12 -9.05
C PRO A 34 -16.20 0.33 -8.53
N ASN A 35 -16.62 -0.19 -7.37
CA ASN A 35 -17.90 0.11 -6.73
C ASN A 35 -17.77 1.12 -5.58
N ARG A 36 -16.64 1.81 -5.42
CA ARG A 36 -16.42 2.82 -4.37
C ARG A 36 -16.11 4.17 -5.00
N LYS A 37 -16.62 5.24 -4.38
CA LYS A 37 -16.20 6.59 -4.71
C LYS A 37 -14.87 6.89 -4.04
N TYR A 38 -13.88 7.32 -4.82
CA TYR A 38 -12.59 7.76 -4.29
C TYR A 38 -12.76 8.97 -3.36
N ASN A 39 -12.11 8.92 -2.19
CA ASN A 39 -12.21 9.94 -1.14
C ASN A 39 -10.83 10.48 -0.71
N SER A 40 -9.97 10.79 -1.68
CA SER A 40 -8.65 11.42 -1.44
C SER A 40 -7.67 10.62 -0.57
N ASP A 41 -7.80 9.29 -0.50
CA ASP A 41 -6.75 8.45 0.09
C ASP A 41 -5.46 8.61 -0.71
N LYS A 42 -4.35 8.97 -0.07
CA LYS A 42 -3.12 9.26 -0.81
C LYS A 42 -2.37 8.00 -1.24
N TYR A 43 -2.38 6.97 -0.41
CA TYR A 43 -1.65 5.74 -0.70
C TYR A 43 -2.55 4.52 -0.67
N LEU A 44 -2.21 3.55 -1.52
CA LEU A 44 -2.81 2.22 -1.57
C LEU A 44 -1.71 1.18 -1.50
N ILE A 45 -1.81 0.27 -0.54
CA ILE A 45 -0.93 -0.89 -0.43
C ILE A 45 -1.76 -2.14 -0.70
N ILE A 46 -1.31 -2.96 -1.65
CA ILE A 46 -1.94 -4.24 -1.99
C ILE A 46 -0.94 -5.34 -1.71
N ALA A 47 -1.39 -6.40 -1.05
CA ALA A 47 -0.54 -7.53 -0.71
C ALA A 47 -1.24 -8.86 -1.00
N ASN A 48 -0.44 -9.80 -1.50
CA ASN A 48 -0.74 -11.22 -1.50
C ASN A 48 0.55 -12.00 -1.15
N GLN A 49 0.51 -13.33 -1.19
CA GLN A 49 1.68 -14.15 -0.83
C GLN A 49 2.88 -13.97 -1.78
N ASN A 50 2.66 -13.49 -3.00
CA ASN A 50 3.69 -13.39 -4.04
C ASN A 50 4.16 -11.96 -4.28
N GLU A 51 3.35 -10.94 -3.95
CA GLU A 51 3.70 -9.55 -4.22
C GLU A 51 3.13 -8.56 -3.20
N ILE A 52 3.84 -7.44 -3.06
CA ILE A 52 3.36 -6.23 -2.38
C ILE A 52 3.51 -5.08 -3.37
N SER A 53 2.46 -4.32 -3.59
CA SER A 53 2.48 -3.12 -4.43
C SER A 53 2.05 -1.91 -3.61
N VAL A 54 2.81 -0.82 -3.69
CA VAL A 54 2.53 0.45 -3.03
C VAL A 54 2.33 1.51 -4.10
N TYR A 55 1.18 2.17 -4.06
CA TYR A 55 0.81 3.21 -5.01
C TYR A 55 0.65 4.56 -4.32
N ASN A 56 1.04 5.63 -5.01
CA ASN A 56 0.60 6.99 -4.74
C ASN A 56 -0.60 7.28 -5.66
N LEU A 57 -1.78 7.39 -5.06
CA LEU A 57 -3.04 7.59 -5.76
C LEU A 57 -3.18 9.01 -6.32
N PHE A 58 -2.49 10.00 -5.74
CA PHE A 58 -2.51 11.38 -6.25
C PHE A 58 -1.74 11.51 -7.56
N SER A 59 -0.65 10.74 -7.72
CA SER A 59 0.14 10.71 -8.96
C SER A 59 -0.22 9.56 -9.90
N ASN A 60 -1.14 8.66 -9.50
CA ASN A 60 -1.46 7.43 -10.22
C ASN A 60 -0.22 6.56 -10.52
N ASN A 61 0.74 6.51 -9.60
CA ASN A 61 2.01 5.82 -9.81
C ASN A 61 2.23 4.69 -8.81
N LEU A 62 2.84 3.60 -9.29
CA LEU A 62 3.45 2.57 -8.43
C LEU A 62 4.77 3.15 -7.90
N ILE A 63 4.89 3.27 -6.58
CA ILE A 63 6.06 3.86 -5.92
C ILE A 63 6.96 2.80 -5.27
N GLY A 64 6.44 1.60 -4.99
CA GLY A 64 7.25 0.49 -4.52
C GLY A 64 6.62 -0.86 -4.83
N LYS A 65 7.45 -1.87 -5.13
CA LYS A 65 7.00 -3.23 -5.41
C LYS A 65 7.96 -4.27 -4.84
N TYR A 66 7.38 -5.31 -4.26
CA TYR A 66 8.06 -6.55 -3.92
C TYR A 66 7.45 -7.68 -4.74
N VAL A 67 8.29 -8.59 -5.24
CA VAL A 67 7.88 -9.80 -5.94
C VAL A 67 8.71 -10.97 -5.41
N ALA A 68 8.04 -12.01 -4.90
CA ALA A 68 8.64 -13.18 -4.28
C ALA A 68 9.67 -13.87 -5.19
N SER A 69 9.35 -14.01 -6.48
CA SER A 69 10.23 -14.64 -7.48
C SER A 69 11.54 -13.89 -7.73
N PHE A 70 11.64 -12.62 -7.32
CA PHE A 70 12.87 -11.82 -7.43
C PHE A 70 13.74 -11.86 -6.17
N SER A 71 13.32 -12.58 -5.13
CA SER A 71 14.16 -12.81 -3.94
C SER A 71 14.98 -14.10 -4.06
N ILE A 72 16.12 -14.16 -3.37
CA ILE A 72 17.04 -15.31 -3.38
C ILE A 72 17.26 -15.78 -1.93
N PRO A 73 16.78 -16.98 -1.56
CA PRO A 73 15.85 -17.82 -2.33
C PRO A 73 14.48 -17.13 -2.50
N PRO A 74 13.64 -17.55 -3.48
CA PRO A 74 12.29 -17.04 -3.62
C PRO A 74 11.52 -17.19 -2.31
N LYS A 75 11.04 -16.07 -1.78
CA LYS A 75 10.41 -15.97 -0.47
C LYS A 75 9.04 -15.35 -0.63
N THR A 76 8.03 -16.01 -0.11
CA THR A 76 6.67 -15.46 -0.08
C THR A 76 6.54 -14.41 1.02
N VAL A 77 5.58 -13.51 0.86
CA VAL A 77 5.19 -12.56 1.90
C VAL A 77 4.61 -13.35 3.08
N PRO A 78 5.16 -13.20 4.30
CA PRO A 78 4.63 -13.86 5.48
C PRO A 78 3.14 -13.55 5.66
N TYR A 79 2.34 -14.58 5.88
CA TYR A 79 0.91 -14.49 6.15
C TYR A 79 0.57 -15.27 7.42
N LYS A 80 0.13 -14.57 8.47
CA LYS A 80 -0.17 -15.16 9.78
C LYS A 80 -1.42 -14.53 10.37
N ASP A 81 -2.30 -15.34 10.94
CA ASP A 81 -3.53 -14.91 11.63
C ASP A 81 -4.46 -14.03 10.77
N GLY A 82 -4.40 -14.16 9.44
CA GLY A 82 -5.15 -13.34 8.50
C GLY A 82 -4.45 -12.06 8.05
N PHE A 83 -3.20 -11.83 8.43
CA PHE A 83 -2.44 -10.62 8.15
C PHE A 83 -1.21 -10.91 7.29
N TYR A 84 -0.92 -10.00 6.34
CA TYR A 84 0.39 -9.94 5.69
C TYR A 84 1.36 -9.11 6.54
N GLU A 85 2.55 -9.64 6.83
CA GLU A 85 3.62 -8.93 7.56
C GLU A 85 4.76 -8.56 6.61
N PHE A 86 5.09 -7.27 6.53
CA PHE A 86 6.24 -6.79 5.77
C PHE A 86 6.74 -5.43 6.25
N VAL A 87 7.89 -5.02 5.72
CA VAL A 87 8.56 -3.77 6.08
C VAL A 87 8.65 -2.89 4.84
N ILE A 88 8.20 -1.65 4.95
CA ILE A 88 8.39 -0.62 3.93
C ILE A 88 9.35 0.43 4.47
N LYS A 89 10.25 0.90 3.61
CA LYS A 89 11.13 2.03 3.96
C LYS A 89 10.31 3.31 4.06
N LYS A 90 10.56 4.10 5.11
CA LYS A 90 9.78 5.32 5.38
C LYS A 90 9.87 6.38 4.28
N ASP A 91 10.96 6.38 3.53
CA ASP A 91 11.30 7.34 2.47
C ASP A 91 10.53 7.06 1.17
N LEU A 92 9.80 5.95 1.10
CA LEU A 92 8.85 5.68 0.02
C LEU A 92 7.64 6.63 0.07
N PHE A 93 7.37 7.23 1.23
CA PHE A 93 6.22 8.10 1.45
C PHE A 93 6.69 9.54 1.61
N ASP A 94 5.93 10.48 1.05
CA ASP A 94 6.25 11.91 1.14
C ASP A 94 5.95 12.45 2.55
N GLU A 95 4.96 11.87 3.23
CA GLU A 95 4.61 12.21 4.61
C GLU A 95 5.10 11.18 5.62
N ASN A 96 5.21 11.64 6.88
CA ASN A 96 5.41 10.75 8.00
C ASN A 96 4.09 10.02 8.32
N ILE A 97 3.89 8.83 7.74
CA ILE A 97 2.72 8.01 8.00
C ILE A 97 2.80 7.46 9.43
N LEU A 98 2.08 8.08 10.37
CA LEU A 98 1.94 7.63 11.74
C LEU A 98 0.72 6.69 11.84
N GLY A 99 0.94 5.45 12.30
CA GLY A 99 -0.12 4.64 12.89
C GLY A 99 -1.32 4.27 12.01
N VAL A 100 -1.12 3.75 10.79
CA VAL A 100 -2.24 3.13 10.06
C VAL A 100 -2.32 1.65 10.44
N PHE A 101 -2.79 1.39 11.67
CA PHE A 101 -3.05 0.05 12.19
C PHE A 101 -4.36 0.12 13.00
N ASN A 102 -5.47 -0.15 12.34
CA ASN A 102 -6.72 -0.54 13.00
C ASN A 102 -6.90 -2.05 12.87
#